data_AF-A0A8J3VZ74-F1
#
_entry.id   AF-A0A8J3VZ74-F1
#
_cell.length_a   1.000
_cell.length_b   1.000
_cell.length_c   1.000
_cell.angle_alpha   90.00
_cell.angle_beta   90.00
_cell.angle_gamma   90.00
#
_symmetry.space_group_name_H-M   'P 1'
#
loop_
_entity.id
_entity.type
_entity.pdbx_description
1 polymer ?
#
loop_
_entity_poly.entity_id
_entity_poly.type
_entity_poly.pdbx_seq_one_letter_code
_entity_poly.pdbx_strand_id
1 'polypeptide(L)' 'MLIAPTSTSAREADFRPTVEINDKDTRVLLDQTTAVDPQRLGDFAGRLPPEEISQVDAALRIVFGPLW' A
#
# COMPACT_ATOMS: atom_id res chain seq x y z
N MET A 1 13.81 -5.40 0.54
CA MET A 1 12.56 -5.24 1.30
C MET A 1 11.40 -5.15 0.31
N LEU A 2 10.26 -5.78 0.60
CA LEU A 2 9.05 -5.63 -0.23
C LEU A 2 8.35 -4.33 0.12
N ILE A 3 7.91 -3.60 -0.90
CA ILE A 3 7.14 -2.36 -0.76
C ILE A 3 5.99 -2.37 -1.75
N ALA A 4 4.88 -1.73 -1.39
CA ALA A 4 3.82 -1.36 -2.31
C ALA A 4 3.90 0.15 -2.59
N PRO A 5 3.98 0.60 -3.85
CA PRO A 5 3.96 2.02 -4.17
C PRO A 5 2.56 2.61 -3.92
N THR A 6 2.48 3.94 -3.80
CA THR A 6 1.20 4.65 -3.71
C THR A 6 1.00 5.59 -4.90
N SER A 7 -0.25 5.87 -5.25
CA SER A 7 -0.57 6.84 -6.31
C SER A 7 -1.90 7.54 -6.06
N THR A 8 -1.90 8.86 -6.25
CA THR A 8 -3.09 9.72 -6.12
C THR A 8 -3.95 9.72 -7.38
N SER A 9 -3.49 9.08 -8.47
CA SER A 9 -4.19 9.03 -9.76
C SER A 9 -4.58 7.61 -10.18
N ALA A 10 -4.19 6.60 -9.41
CA ALA A 10 -4.55 5.23 -9.69
C ALA A 10 -6.08 5.04 -9.60
N ARG A 11 -6.61 4.18 -10.46
CA ARG A 11 -8.02 3.75 -10.41
C ARG A 11 -8.28 2.93 -9.15
N GLU A 12 -9.50 3.06 -8.65
CA GLU A 12 -10.04 2.25 -7.56
C GLU A 12 -10.09 0.76 -7.92
N ALA A 13 -9.80 -0.07 -6.93
CA ALA A 13 -9.94 -1.51 -6.96
C ALA A 13 -10.00 -2.03 -5.52
N ASP A 14 -10.66 -3.16 -5.28
CA ASP A 14 -10.80 -3.74 -3.94
C ASP A 14 -9.44 -4.05 -3.27
N PHE A 15 -8.41 -4.29 -4.09
CA PHE A 15 -7.03 -4.52 -3.64
C PHE A 15 -6.16 -3.25 -3.61
N ARG A 16 -6.75 -2.06 -3.80
CA ARG A 16 -6.06 -0.77 -3.75
C ARG A 16 -6.67 0.16 -2.70
N PRO A 17 -6.49 -0.16 -1.40
CA PRO A 17 -7.05 0.65 -0.32
C PRO A 17 -6.52 2.08 -0.39
N THR A 18 -7.37 3.04 -0.01
CA THR A 18 -6.99 4.44 0.14
C THR A 18 -6.41 4.64 1.53
N VAL A 19 -5.29 5.37 1.60
CA VAL A 19 -4.62 5.79 2.84
C VAL A 19 -4.30 7.27 2.74
N GLU A 20 -4.18 7.94 3.88
CA GLU A 20 -3.73 9.32 3.93
C GLU A 20 -2.20 9.40 4.12
N ILE A 21 -1.51 10.14 3.25
CA ILE A 21 -0.07 10.44 3.39
C ILE A 21 0.13 11.94 3.16
N ASN A 22 0.69 12.63 4.15
CA ASN A 22 0.89 14.09 4.13
C ASN A 22 -0.41 14.85 3.79
N ASP A 23 -1.48 14.58 4.54
CA ASP A 23 -2.81 15.19 4.38
C ASP A 23 -3.42 14.97 2.99
N LYS A 24 -3.03 13.89 2.30
CA LYS A 24 -3.50 13.58 0.96
C LYS A 24 -3.84 12.10 0.79
N ASP A 25 -5.07 11.87 0.35
CA ASP A 25 -5.53 10.56 -0.06
C ASP A 25 -4.71 10.01 -1.23
N THR A 26 -4.22 8.79 -1.07
CA THR A 26 -3.49 8.04 -2.08
C THR A 26 -3.86 6.57 -2.03
N ARG A 27 -3.82 5.88 -3.16
CA ARG A 27 -4.12 4.44 -3.20
C ARG A 27 -2.84 3.63 -3.08
N VAL A 28 -2.84 2.62 -2.21
CA VAL A 28 -1.76 1.64 -2.10
C VAL A 28 -1.88 0.62 -3.24
N LEU A 29 -0.86 0.51 -4.09
CA LEU A 29 -0.90 -0.34 -5.28
C LEU A 29 -0.33 -1.72 -4.98
N LEU A 30 -1.10 -2.53 -4.24
CA LEU A 30 -0.67 -3.87 -3.81
C LEU A 30 -0.37 -4.80 -5.00
N ASP A 31 -1.05 -4.63 -6.12
CA ASP A 31 -0.81 -5.32 -7.38
C ASP A 31 0.52 -4.95 -8.06
N GLN A 32 1.21 -3.90 -7.57
CA GLN A 32 2.53 -3.45 -8.01
C GLN A 32 3.59 -3.60 -6.91
N THR A 33 3.36 -4.49 -5.94
CA THR A 33 4.34 -4.79 -4.89
C THR A 33 5.63 -5.30 -5.51
N THR A 34 6.76 -4.74 -5.07
CA THR A 34 8.08 -5.07 -5.61
C THR A 34 9.17 -5.08 -4.54
N ALA A 35 10.27 -5.77 -4.83
CA ALA A 35 11.44 -5.78 -3.97
C ALA A 35 12.35 -4.58 -4.29
N VAL A 36 12.73 -3.82 -3.26
CA VAL A 36 13.70 -2.72 -3.36
C VAL A 36 14.81 -2.85 -2.33
N ASP A 37 15.96 -2.25 -2.62
CA ASP A 37 17.03 -2.01 -1.65
C ASP A 37 16.56 -0.93 -0.65
N PRO A 38 16.51 -1.23 0.68
CA PRO A 38 16.12 -0.26 1.69
C PRO A 38 16.94 1.03 1.68
N GLN A 39 18.22 0.98 1.25
CA GLN A 39 19.08 2.17 1.18
C GLN A 39 18.62 3.19 0.12
N ARG A 40 17.68 2.82 -0.75
CA ARG A 40 17.11 3.69 -1.79
C ARG A 40 15.80 4.38 -1.37
N LEU A 41 15.32 4.11 -0.16
CA LEU A 41 14.16 4.81 0.37
C LEU A 41 14.55 6.21 0.86
N GLY A 42 13.69 7.17 0.57
CA GLY A 42 13.83 8.54 1.06
C GLY A 42 13.38 8.69 2.51
N ASP A 43 13.00 9.91 2.86
CA ASP A 43 12.60 10.25 4.22
C ASP A 43 11.36 9.49 4.68
N PHE A 44 11.33 9.20 5.98
CA PHE A 44 10.21 8.53 6.62
C PHE A 44 8.99 9.44 6.69
N ALA A 45 7.87 9.01 6.10
CA ALA A 45 6.63 9.78 6.00
C ALA A 45 5.62 9.51 7.14
N GLY A 46 5.94 8.64 8.10
CA GLY A 46 5.03 8.27 9.19
C GLY A 46 4.57 6.82 9.14
N ARG A 47 3.59 6.50 10.00
CA ARG A 47 2.96 5.18 10.07
C ARG A 47 1.47 5.33 9.79
N LEU A 48 0.91 4.36 9.10
CA LEU A 48 -0.54 4.27 8.93
C LEU A 48 -1.22 4.06 10.29
N PRO A 49 -2.37 4.68 10.53
CA PRO A 49 -3.19 4.40 11.70
C PRO A 49 -3.76 2.96 11.65
N PRO A 50 -4.25 2.44 12.80
CA PRO A 50 -4.74 1.06 12.90
C PRO A 50 -5.85 0.70 11.92
N GLU A 51 -6.75 1.61 11.58
CA GLU A 51 -7.81 1.33 10.60
C GLU A 51 -7.26 1.15 9.19
N GLU A 52 -6.32 2.00 8.78
CA GLU A 52 -5.73 1.96 7.43
C GLU A 52 -4.85 0.72 7.25
N ILE A 53 -4.03 0.36 8.25
CA ILE A 53 -3.23 -0.86 8.16
C ILE A 53 -4.12 -2.12 8.11
N SER A 54 -5.26 -2.11 8.83
CA SER A 54 -6.23 -3.20 8.77
C SER A 54 -6.86 -3.36 7.38
N GLN A 55 -7.11 -2.25 6.67
CA GLN A 55 -7.58 -2.28 5.28
C GLN A 55 -6.50 -2.80 4.32
N VAL A 56 -5.25 -2.39 4.53
CA VAL A 56 -4.10 -2.93 3.77
C VAL A 56 -3.98 -4.44 3.96
N ASP A 57 -4.10 -4.93 5.20
CA ASP A 57 -4.06 -6.37 5.50
C ASP A 57 -5.23 -7.14 4.85
N ALA A 58 -6.42 -6.56 4.80
CA ALA A 58 -7.56 -7.15 4.11
C ALA A 58 -7.31 -7.23 2.59
N ALA A 59 -6.81 -6.15 2.00
CA ALA A 59 -6.51 -6.07 0.57
C ALA A 59 -5.33 -6.97 0.16
N LEU A 60 -4.33 -7.17 1.03
CA LEU A 60 -3.23 -8.11 0.80
C LEU A 60 -3.73 -9.55 0.62
N ARG A 61 -4.81 -9.94 1.31
CA ARG A 61 -5.42 -11.27 1.13
C ARG A 61 -6.10 -11.41 -0.22
N ILE A 62 -6.53 -10.33 -0.86
CA ILE A 62 -7.09 -10.37 -2.22
C ILE A 62 -5.98 -10.62 -3.25
N VAL A 63 -4.81 -10.02 -3.08
CA VAL A 63 -3.69 -10.13 -4.04
C VAL A 63 -2.84 -11.38 -3.82
N PHE A 64 -2.53 -11.70 -2.56
CA PHE A 64 -1.56 -12.73 -2.17
C PHE A 64 -2.17 -13.83 -1.29
N GLY A 65 -3.48 -13.79 -1.06
CA GLY A 65 -4.17 -14.87 -0.36
C GLY A 65 -4.07 -16.18 -1.15
N PRO A 66 -4.34 -17.31 -0.49
CA PRO A 66 -4.30 -18.61 -1.12
C PRO A 66 -5.24 -18.68 -2.34
N LEU A 67 -4.67 -18.98 -3.50
CA LEU A 67 -5.39 -19.46 -4.69
C LEU A 67 -5.60 -20.97 -4.54
N TRP A 68 -6.51 -21.39 -3.66
CA TRP A 68 -7.01 -22.77 -3.66
C TRP A 68 -8.49 -22.82 -3.32
#